data_AF-A0A9P9J3N4-F1
#
_entry.id   AF-A0A9P9J3N4-F1
#
_cell.length_a   1.000
_cell.length_b   1.000
_cell.length_c   1.000
_cell.angle_alpha   90.00
_cell.angle_beta   90.00
_cell.angle_gamma   90.00
#
_symmetry.space_group_name_H-M   'P 1'
#
loop_
_entity.id
_entity.type
_entity.pdbx_description
1 polymer ?
#
loop_
_entity_poly.entity_id
_entity_poly.type
_entity_poly.pdbx_seq_one_letter_code
_entity_poly.pdbx_strand_id
1 'polypeptide(L)'
;MPTTTAVKYDVREDILRAWLGNTFGESVTDTGLFNWSYESISAGHSSIWKVTAPREITKDEQHHLKLVSLPKKSPTFGRRKDSG
;
A
#
# COMPACT_ATOMS: atom_id res chain seq x y z
N MET A 1 -18.37 -11.57 -4.38
CA MET A 1 -18.30 -10.42 -5.30
C MET A 1 -17.04 -9.65 -4.95
N PRO A 2 -16.28 -9.12 -5.93
CA PRO A 2 -15.12 -8.28 -5.62
C PRO A 2 -15.57 -7.02 -4.86
N THR A 3 -14.85 -6.69 -3.79
CA THR A 3 -15.12 -5.54 -2.94
C THR A 3 -14.20 -4.40 -3.34
N THR A 4 -14.78 -3.19 -3.43
CA THR A 4 -14.01 -1.98 -3.68
C THR A 4 -13.79 -1.23 -2.36
N THR A 5 -12.54 -1.00 -2.00
CA THR A 5 -12.14 -0.30 -0.78
C THR A 5 -11.29 0.92 -1.14
N ALA A 6 -11.60 2.06 -0.54
CA ALA A 6 -10.80 3.27 -0.69
C ALA A 6 -9.69 3.31 0.38
N VAL A 7 -8.45 3.14 -0.04
CA VAL A 7 -7.25 3.29 0.80
C VAL A 7 -6.87 4.77 0.82
N LYS A 8 -7.26 5.47 1.89
CA LYS A 8 -7.02 6.91 2.09
C LYS A 8 -5.69 7.23 2.79
N TYR A 9 -4.69 6.39 2.59
CA TYR A 9 -3.37 6.57 3.19
C TYR A 9 -2.37 6.90 2.11
N ASP A 10 -1.38 7.73 2.44
CA ASP A 10 -0.28 8.06 1.54
C ASP A 10 0.64 6.83 1.37
N VAL A 11 0.14 5.91 0.55
CA VAL A 11 0.76 4.63 0.24
C VAL A 11 1.46 4.77 -1.11
N ARG A 12 2.75 4.43 -1.17
CA ARG A 12 3.47 4.33 -2.45
C ARG A 12 2.87 3.23 -3.30
N GLU A 13 2.72 3.49 -4.60
CA GLU A 13 2.16 2.53 -5.57
C GLU A 13 2.90 1.19 -5.52
N ASP A 14 4.24 1.20 -5.50
CA ASP A 14 5.05 -0.02 -5.46
C ASP A 14 4.74 -0.91 -4.26
N ILE A 15 4.51 -0.29 -3.09
CA ILE A 15 4.20 -1.01 -1.85
C ILE A 15 2.78 -1.56 -1.89
N LEU A 16 1.83 -0.78 -2.40
CA LEU A 16 0.46 -1.23 -2.60
C LEU A 16 0.42 -2.44 -3.54
N ARG A 17 1.06 -2.34 -4.70
CA ARG A 17 1.15 -3.41 -5.70
C ARG A 17 1.80 -4.67 -5.12
N ALA A 18 2.93 -4.52 -4.42
CA ALA A 18 3.62 -5.65 -3.81
C ALA A 18 2.75 -6.34 -2.73
N TRP A 19 2.07 -5.56 -1.89
CA TRP A 19 1.18 -6.09 -0.87
C TRP A 19 -0.03 -6.82 -1.45
N LEU A 20 -0.64 -6.27 -2.51
CA LEU A 20 -1.74 -6.92 -3.22
C LEU A 20 -1.30 -8.25 -3.84
N GLY A 21 -0.12 -8.27 -4.48
CA GLY A 21 0.50 -9.49 -4.99
C GLY A 21 0.70 -10.55 -3.90
N ASN A 22 1.20 -10.15 -2.74
CA ASN A 22 1.46 -11.08 -1.62
C ASN A 22 0.17 -11.55 -0.91
N THR A 23 -0.87 -10.72 -0.89
CA THR A 23 -2.10 -10.98 -0.12
C THR A 23 -3.14 -11.74 -0.94
N PHE A 24 -3.27 -11.40 -2.22
CA PHE A 24 -4.29 -11.94 -3.12
C PHE A 24 -3.73 -12.84 -4.20
N GLY A 25 -2.40 -12.87 -4.39
CA GLY A 25 -1.75 -13.56 -5.50
C GLY A 25 -1.62 -12.65 -6.72
N GLU A 26 -1.49 -13.23 -7.91
CA GLU A 26 -1.33 -12.47 -9.15
C GLU A 26 -2.53 -11.57 -9.46
N SER A 27 -2.28 -10.43 -10.10
CA SER A 27 -3.32 -9.46 -10.50
C SER A 27 -4.27 -10.02 -11.54
N VAL A 28 -3.76 -10.88 -12.41
CA VAL A 28 -4.49 -11.55 -13.48
C VAL A 28 -4.35 -13.04 -13.23
N THR A 29 -5.46 -13.75 -13.17
CA THR A 29 -5.47 -15.21 -13.08
C THR A 29 -5.16 -15.80 -14.45
N ASP A 30 -4.74 -17.08 -14.50
CA ASP A 30 -4.53 -17.80 -15.77
C ASP A 30 -5.75 -17.79 -16.71
N THR A 31 -6.94 -17.55 -16.16
CA THR A 31 -8.20 -17.41 -16.89
C THR A 31 -8.43 -16.01 -17.50
N GLY A 32 -7.49 -15.09 -17.35
CA GLY A 32 -7.59 -13.71 -17.85
C GLY A 32 -8.51 -12.81 -17.03
N LEU A 33 -8.94 -13.26 -15.84
CA LEU A 33 -9.76 -12.46 -14.93
C LEU A 33 -8.87 -11.64 -14.00
N PHE A 34 -9.26 -10.38 -13.78
CA PHE A 34 -8.59 -9.53 -12.81
C PHE A 34 -8.99 -9.94 -11.40
N ASN A 35 -8.02 -10.49 -10.66
CA ASN A 35 -8.17 -10.89 -9.27
C ASN A 35 -8.22 -9.65 -8.37
N TRP A 36 -7.36 -8.68 -8.64
CA TRP A 36 -7.37 -7.36 -7.99
C TRP A 36 -6.93 -6.27 -8.97
N SER A 37 -7.40 -5.04 -8.71
CA SER A 37 -6.98 -3.84 -9.43
C SER A 37 -6.85 -2.66 -8.45
N TYR A 38 -6.04 -1.68 -8.83
CA TYR A 38 -5.91 -0.43 -8.10
C TYR A 38 -5.96 0.76 -9.05
N GLU A 39 -6.60 1.84 -8.62
CA GLU A 39 -6.71 3.09 -9.37
C GLU A 39 -6.42 4.27 -8.43
N SER A 40 -5.63 5.24 -8.88
CA SER A 40 -5.43 6.48 -8.11
C SER A 40 -6.67 7.38 -8.21
N ILE A 41 -7.32 7.68 -7.09
CA ILE A 41 -8.46 8.61 -7.03
C ILE A 41 -7.96 10.06 -6.93
N SER A 42 -6.85 10.28 -6.22
CA SER A 42 -6.29 11.60 -5.94
C SER A 42 -4.78 11.55 -6.13
N ALA A 43 -4.28 12.26 -7.13
CA ALA A 43 -2.86 12.57 -7.30
C ALA A 43 -2.63 13.97 -6.73
N GLY A 44 -2.19 14.06 -5.47
CA GLY A 44 -2.01 15.32 -4.75
C GLY A 44 -1.32 15.12 -3.41
N HIS A 45 -1.56 16.00 -2.44
CA HIS A 45 -0.97 15.93 -1.09
C HIS A 45 -1.34 14.68 -0.28
N SER A 46 -2.30 13.89 -0.76
CA SER A 46 -2.66 12.60 -0.17
C SER A 46 -3.01 11.64 -1.31
N SER A 47 -2.14 10.67 -1.53
CA SER A 47 -2.38 9.60 -2.50
C SER A 47 -3.56 8.76 -1.99
N ILE A 48 -4.71 8.83 -2.65
CA ILE A 48 -5.86 7.97 -2.33
C ILE A 48 -5.95 6.92 -3.41
N TRP A 49 -5.95 5.65 -3.01
CA TRP A 49 -6.05 4.51 -3.91
C TRP A 49 -7.41 3.86 -3.79
N LYS A 50 -8.10 3.67 -4.91
CA LYS A 50 -9.24 2.77 -5.02
C LYS A 50 -8.70 1.39 -5.30
N VAL A 51 -9.01 0.42 -4.44
CA VAL A 51 -8.56 -0.95 -4.62
C VAL A 51 -9.77 -1.84 -4.73
N THR A 52 -9.84 -2.63 -5.80
CA THR A 52 -10.85 -3.66 -6.00
C THR A 52 -10.18 -5.01 -5.82
N ALA A 53 -10.65 -5.80 -4.86
CA ALA A 53 -10.06 -7.09 -4.51
C ALA A 53 -11.16 -8.13 -4.20
N PRO A 54 -10.85 -9.44 -4.10
CA PRO A 54 -11.84 -10.48 -3.85
C PRO A 54 -12.49 -10.37 -2.46
N ARG A 55 -11.84 -9.67 -1.53
CA ARG A 55 -12.33 -9.39 -0.17
C ARG A 55 -12.06 -7.94 0.21
N GLU A 56 -12.75 -7.47 1.25
CA GLU A 56 -12.51 -6.14 1.82
C GLU A 56 -11.11 -6.04 2.46
N ILE A 57 -10.44 -4.91 2.22
CA ILE A 57 -9.20 -4.56 2.92
C ILE A 57 -9.56 -3.91 4.25
N THR A 58 -9.23 -4.59 5.33
CA THR A 58 -9.56 -4.14 6.69
C THR A 58 -8.79 -2.88 7.09
N LYS A 59 -9.28 -2.13 8.07
CA LYS A 59 -8.60 -0.93 8.58
C LYS A 59 -7.18 -1.24 9.09
N ASP A 60 -6.98 -2.41 9.68
CA ASP A 60 -5.67 -2.85 10.19
C ASP A 60 -4.66 -3.05 9.05
N GLU A 61 -5.10 -3.67 7.95
CA GLU A 61 -4.28 -3.84 6.74
C GLU A 61 -3.94 -2.50 6.07
N GLN A 62 -4.92 -1.59 6.01
CA GLN A 62 -4.67 -0.25 5.51
C GLN A 62 -3.68 0.51 6.40
N HIS A 63 -3.77 0.33 7.73
CA HIS A 63 -2.80 0.89 8.67
C HIS A 63 -1.41 0.28 8.49
N HIS A 64 -1.32 -1.02 8.28
CA HIS A 64 -0.06 -1.70 7.99
C HIS A 64 0.58 -1.16 6.71
N LEU A 65 -0.19 -1.06 5.62
CA LEU A 65 0.23 -0.46 4.34
C LEU A 65 0.77 0.95 4.52
N LYS A 66 0.12 1.77 5.36
CA LYS A 66 0.64 3.09 5.73
C LYS A 66 2.01 2.98 6.40
N LEU A 67 2.18 2.08 7.37
CA LEU A 67 3.43 1.92 8.11
C LEU A 67 4.60 1.46 7.22
N VAL A 68 4.37 0.54 6.27
CA VAL A 68 5.41 0.14 5.31
C VAL A 68 5.66 1.21 4.24
N SER A 69 4.65 2.00 3.86
CA SER A 69 4.80 3.12 2.93
C SER A 69 5.60 4.29 3.49
N LEU A 70 5.47 4.53 4.79
CA LEU A 70 6.22 5.60 5.44
C LEU A 70 7.72 5.38 5.16
N PRO A 71 8.44 6.41 4.68
CA PRO A 71 9.86 6.28 4.51
C PRO A 71 10.43 5.86 5.85
N LYS A 72 11.06 4.68 5.88
CA LYS A 72 11.80 4.16 7.02
C LYS A 72 12.62 5.35 7.51
N LYS A 73 12.27 5.92 8.67
CA LYS A 73 13.01 7.06 9.25
C LYS A 73 14.46 6.67 9.11
N SER A 74 15.18 7.34 8.21
CA SER A 74 16.62 7.12 8.08
C SER A 74 17.13 7.32 9.49
N PRO A 75 17.83 6.35 10.09
CA PRO A 75 18.35 6.52 11.43
C PRO A 75 19.18 7.79 11.35
N THR A 76 18.74 8.83 12.04
CA THR A 76 19.33 10.17 12.00
C THR A 76 20.83 9.98 12.14
N PHE A 77 21.55 10.23 11.06
CA PHE A 77 23.00 10.13 11.01
C PHE A 77 23.54 11.31 11.82
N GLY A 78 23.58 11.11 13.14
CA GLY A 78 23.75 12.19 14.10
C GLY A 78 24.09 11.70 15.49
N ARG A 79 24.62 10.47 15.64
CA ARG A 79 25.39 10.12 16.83
C ARG A 79 26.83 10.59 16.59
N ARG A 80 27.06 11.91 16.65
CA ARG A 80 28.41 12.37 16.98
C ARG A 80 28.65 11.98 18.43
N LYS A 81 29.47 10.95 18.61
CA LYS A 81 30.18 10.62 19.85
C LYS A 81 30.75 11.92 20.44
N ASP A 82 30.46 12.13 21.71
CA ASP A 82 31.42 12.31 22.80
C ASP A 82 32.82 12.84 22.40
N SER A 83 33.16 14.03 22.90
CA SER A 83 34.47 14.42 23.45
C SER A 83 34.45 15.92 23.79
N GLY A 84 34.43 16.24 25.09
CA GLY A 84 34.55 17.58 25.65
C GLY A 84 34.59 17.51 27.16
#